data_AF-A0A0H5RDA1-F1
#
_entry.id   AF-A0A0H5RDA1-F1
#
_cell.length_a   1.000
_cell.length_b   1.000
_cell.length_c   1.000
_cell.angle_alpha   90.00
_cell.angle_beta   90.00
_cell.angle_gamma   90.00
#
_symmetry.space_group_name_H-M   'P 1'
#
loop_
_entity.id
_entity.type
_entity.pdbx_description
1 polymer ?
#
loop_
_entity_poly.entity_id
_entity_poly.type
_entity_poly.pdbx_seq_one_letter_code
_entity_poly.pdbx_strand_id
1 'polypeptide(L)'
;MIALCLSLRRTSKEKLAKIRIRSSFGLLLPYRLQPLLCLNFLAKLSVGLDVFFTCVSIYTIILGCCLRTGVRISIRLPAFTWKPLVQDEVTAADLSSIDHQTSMVLHLVRSLDSDLFADMIDETFSTPLSDRSIALLRPGGDKQRVTLADRDEYVQLVHNARVNEAKPQINAIRRGINKVIPVQLLNILLHNELELLVNGRENVDIELLRRHTRKSAA
;
A
#
# COMPACT_ATOMS: atom_id res chain seq x y z
N MET A 1 22.35 15.16 -12.77
CA MET A 1 21.33 15.69 -11.83
C MET A 1 20.65 16.97 -12.31
N ILE A 2 21.40 18.04 -12.61
CA ILE A 2 20.82 19.32 -13.07
C ILE A 2 20.11 19.17 -14.43
N ALA A 3 20.66 18.38 -15.36
CA ALA A 3 20.06 18.13 -16.67
C ALA A 3 18.73 17.35 -16.62
N LEU A 4 18.57 16.40 -15.68
CA LEU A 4 17.31 15.64 -15.52
C LEU A 4 16.22 16.52 -14.89
N CYS A 5 16.58 17.32 -13.87
CA CYS A 5 15.67 18.31 -13.28
C CYS A 5 15.28 19.43 -14.25
N LEU A 6 16.20 19.90 -15.12
CA LEU A 6 15.90 20.89 -16.16
C LEU A 6 15.04 20.29 -17.28
N SER A 7 15.22 19.01 -17.62
CA SER A 7 14.37 18.29 -18.57
C SER A 7 12.93 18.09 -18.04
N LEU A 8 12.78 17.84 -16.73
CA LEU A 8 11.49 17.80 -16.03
C LEU A 8 10.83 19.18 -15.90
N ARG A 9 11.61 20.28 -15.88
CA ARG A 9 11.09 21.66 -15.83
C ARG A 9 10.62 22.17 -17.19
N ARG A 10 11.17 21.66 -18.30
CA ARG A 10 10.82 22.05 -19.69
C ARG A 10 9.70 21.22 -20.31
N THR A 11 9.35 20.07 -19.74
CA THR A 11 8.21 19.28 -20.21
C THR A 11 6.94 19.86 -19.61
N SER A 12 6.00 20.32 -20.44
CA SER A 12 4.71 20.85 -19.97
C SER A 12 4.02 19.83 -19.05
N LYS A 13 3.22 20.31 -18.10
CA LYS A 13 2.45 19.48 -17.14
C LYS A 13 1.70 18.33 -17.84
N GLU A 14 1.35 18.48 -19.12
CA GLU A 14 0.69 17.47 -19.96
C GLU A 14 1.61 16.35 -20.47
N LYS A 15 2.91 16.60 -20.67
CA LYS A 15 3.86 15.56 -21.12
C LYS A 15 4.30 14.62 -20.00
N LEU A 16 4.33 15.08 -18.75
CA LEU A 16 4.60 14.22 -17.59
C LEU A 16 3.43 13.27 -17.30
N ALA A 17 2.18 13.72 -17.47
CA ALA A 17 1.00 12.85 -17.45
C ALA A 17 1.00 11.79 -18.57
N LYS A 18 1.79 12.04 -19.64
CA LYS A 18 2.00 11.14 -20.78
C LYS A 18 3.32 10.36 -20.74
N ILE A 19 4.10 10.41 -19.65
CA ILE A 19 5.05 9.32 -19.35
C ILE A 19 4.20 8.12 -18.91
N ARG A 20 3.49 7.59 -19.90
CA ARG A 20 2.90 6.26 -19.91
C ARG A 20 4.10 5.35 -19.79
N ILE A 21 4.37 4.86 -18.58
CA ILE A 21 5.24 3.71 -18.36
C ILE A 21 4.81 2.70 -19.42
N ARG A 22 5.63 2.55 -20.46
CA ARG A 22 5.28 1.76 -21.64
C ARG A 22 5.29 0.33 -21.14
N SER A 23 4.08 -0.13 -20.85
CA SER A 23 3.75 -1.43 -20.32
C SER A 23 4.26 -2.51 -21.26
N SER A 24 5.44 -3.04 -20.97
CA SER A 24 5.85 -4.38 -21.42
C SER A 24 5.02 -5.48 -20.72
N PHE A 25 4.17 -5.12 -19.74
CA PHE A 25 3.37 -6.02 -18.91
C PHE A 25 1.88 -5.59 -18.87
N GLY A 26 1.17 -5.74 -19.99
CA GLY A 26 -0.22 -5.31 -20.23
C GLY A 26 -1.11 -5.07 -19.01
N LEU A 27 -1.14 -3.84 -18.49
CA LEU A 27 -2.03 -3.42 -17.41
C LEU A 27 -2.78 -2.14 -17.79
N LEU A 28 -3.78 -2.31 -18.66
CA LEU A 28 -5.01 -1.51 -18.61
C LEU A 28 -6.08 -2.43 -18.01
N LEU A 29 -6.14 -2.50 -16.68
CA LEU A 29 -7.22 -3.20 -16.00
C LEU A 29 -8.07 -2.23 -15.17
N PRO A 30 -9.40 -2.47 -15.12
CA PRO A 30 -10.37 -1.53 -14.58
C PRO A 30 -10.22 -1.28 -13.07
N TYR A 31 -10.76 -0.14 -12.63
CA TYR A 31 -10.78 0.44 -11.26
C TYR A 31 -11.06 -0.53 -10.10
N ARG A 32 -11.63 -1.72 -10.34
CA ARG A 32 -11.92 -2.73 -9.30
C ARG A 32 -10.71 -3.58 -8.87
N LEU A 33 -9.58 -3.52 -9.57
CA LEU A 33 -8.39 -4.35 -9.29
C LEU A 33 -7.20 -3.57 -8.72
N GLN A 34 -7.29 -2.25 -8.58
CA GLN A 34 -6.19 -1.39 -8.09
C GLN A 34 -5.74 -1.66 -6.63
N PRO A 35 -6.62 -2.02 -5.67
CA PRO A 35 -6.17 -2.24 -4.29
C PRO A 35 -5.41 -3.55 -4.12
N LEU A 36 -5.89 -4.62 -4.77
CA LEU A 36 -5.21 -5.92 -4.85
C LEU A 36 -3.84 -5.83 -5.52
N LEU A 37 -3.67 -4.87 -6.44
CA LEU A 37 -2.38 -4.61 -7.06
C LEU A 37 -1.44 -3.84 -6.12
N CYS A 38 -1.87 -3.08 -5.10
CA CYS A 38 -0.91 -2.36 -4.25
C CYS A 38 -0.15 -3.27 -3.29
N LEU A 39 -0.83 -4.25 -2.67
CA LEU A 39 -0.16 -5.30 -1.89
C LEU A 39 0.65 -6.22 -2.83
N ASN A 40 0.07 -6.66 -3.95
CA ASN A 40 0.82 -7.44 -4.94
C ASN A 40 1.94 -6.66 -5.64
N PHE A 41 1.91 -5.33 -5.76
CA PHE A 41 2.96 -4.55 -6.40
C PHE A 41 4.09 -4.34 -5.41
N LEU A 42 3.79 -3.97 -4.15
CA LEU A 42 4.79 -3.86 -3.09
C LEU A 42 5.39 -5.22 -2.68
N ALA A 43 4.63 -6.32 -2.82
CA ALA A 43 5.06 -7.65 -2.42
C ALA A 43 5.51 -8.57 -3.58
N LYS A 44 4.98 -8.47 -4.81
CA LYS A 44 5.62 -9.10 -6.01
C LYS A 44 6.92 -8.42 -6.41
N LEU A 45 7.19 -7.24 -5.85
CA LEU A 45 8.51 -6.61 -5.89
C LEU A 45 9.58 -7.49 -5.18
N SER A 46 9.21 -8.50 -4.38
CA SER A 46 10.14 -9.49 -3.81
C SER A 46 10.77 -10.44 -4.87
N VAL A 47 10.16 -10.56 -6.06
CA VAL A 47 10.58 -11.52 -7.10
C VAL A 47 11.61 -10.86 -8.03
N GLY A 48 12.83 -10.65 -7.52
CA GLY A 48 14.01 -10.25 -8.29
C GLY A 48 14.73 -9.04 -7.72
N LEU A 49 15.78 -9.26 -6.91
CA LEU A 49 16.51 -8.21 -6.18
C LEU A 49 16.99 -7.04 -7.07
N ASP A 50 17.37 -7.28 -8.33
CA ASP A 50 17.95 -6.24 -9.19
C ASP A 50 16.91 -5.25 -9.77
N VAL A 51 15.74 -5.74 -10.18
CA VAL A 51 14.64 -4.87 -10.65
C VAL A 51 13.98 -4.17 -9.45
N PHE A 52 13.94 -4.85 -8.30
CA PHE A 52 13.42 -4.36 -7.03
C PHE A 52 14.12 -3.09 -6.53
N PHE A 53 15.44 -3.12 -6.37
CA PHE A 53 16.20 -1.95 -5.90
C PHE A 53 16.08 -0.77 -6.87
N THR A 54 15.99 -1.07 -8.17
CA THR A 54 15.89 -0.05 -9.22
C THR A 54 14.53 0.66 -9.17
N CYS A 55 13.42 -0.08 -9.10
CA CYS A 55 12.07 0.49 -9.01
C CYS A 55 11.85 1.31 -7.73
N VAL A 56 12.28 0.79 -6.57
CA VAL A 56 12.19 1.51 -5.29
C VAL A 56 13.03 2.78 -5.32
N SER A 57 14.24 2.73 -5.89
CA SER A 57 15.10 3.90 -6.02
C SER A 57 14.48 4.98 -6.92
N ILE A 58 13.89 4.60 -8.06
CA ILE A 58 13.22 5.53 -8.97
C ILE A 58 12.01 6.18 -8.28
N TYR A 59 11.14 5.38 -7.65
CA TYR A 59 9.96 5.87 -6.94
C TYR A 59 10.34 6.89 -5.86
N THR A 60 11.40 6.59 -5.12
CA THR A 60 11.89 7.45 -4.05
C THR A 60 12.44 8.79 -4.57
N ILE A 61 13.20 8.76 -5.67
CA ILE A 61 13.71 9.98 -6.31
C ILE A 61 12.54 10.84 -6.81
N ILE A 62 11.52 10.22 -7.39
CA ILE A 62 10.33 10.92 -7.88
C ILE A 62 9.61 11.61 -6.72
N LEU A 63 9.33 10.88 -5.63
CA LEU A 63 8.70 11.45 -4.43
C LEU A 63 9.52 12.61 -3.84
N GLY A 64 10.82 12.39 -3.63
CA GLY A 64 11.71 13.43 -3.09
C GLY A 64 11.77 14.66 -4.00
N CYS A 65 11.79 14.49 -5.32
CA CYS A 65 11.72 15.57 -6.28
C CYS A 65 10.38 16.32 -6.20
N CYS A 66 9.25 15.62 -6.09
CA CYS A 66 7.93 16.24 -5.93
C CYS A 66 7.90 17.13 -4.69
N LEU A 67 8.35 16.60 -3.55
CA LEU A 67 8.39 17.33 -2.28
C LEU A 67 9.34 18.52 -2.31
N ARG A 68 10.51 18.40 -2.93
CA ARG A 68 11.50 19.48 -3.00
C ARG A 68 11.14 20.58 -4.01
N THR A 69 10.57 20.21 -5.16
CA THR A 69 10.34 21.14 -6.28
C THR A 69 8.90 21.65 -6.35
N GLY A 70 7.97 21.02 -5.65
CA GLY A 70 6.53 21.30 -5.75
C GLY A 70 5.89 20.81 -7.06
N VAL A 71 6.62 20.03 -7.87
CA VAL A 71 6.04 19.33 -9.02
C VAL A 71 5.09 18.26 -8.51
N ARG A 72 3.87 18.23 -9.05
CA ARG A 72 2.81 17.30 -8.64
C ARG A 72 2.66 16.21 -9.69
N ILE A 73 2.39 14.98 -9.25
CA ILE A 73 2.15 13.83 -10.11
C ILE A 73 0.87 13.16 -9.65
N SER A 74 -0.05 12.87 -10.56
CA SER A 74 -1.29 12.17 -10.22
C SER A 74 -1.02 10.66 -10.00
N ILE A 75 -0.65 10.26 -8.78
CA ILE A 75 -0.47 8.85 -8.40
C ILE A 75 -1.48 8.48 -7.32
N ARG A 76 -2.41 7.56 -7.63
CA ARG A 76 -3.37 7.07 -6.64
C ARG A 76 -2.81 5.87 -5.90
N LEU A 77 -2.47 6.05 -4.63
CA LEU A 77 -1.97 5.00 -3.74
C LEU A 77 -2.86 4.92 -2.48
N PRO A 78 -3.05 3.73 -1.91
CA PRO A 78 -3.84 3.57 -0.70
C PRO A 78 -3.16 4.22 0.52
N ALA A 79 -3.95 4.55 1.53
CA ALA A 79 -3.46 5.06 2.82
C ALA A 79 -2.43 4.12 3.46
N PHE A 80 -2.55 2.80 3.23
CA PHE A 80 -1.58 1.78 3.61
C PHE A 80 -0.14 2.07 3.13
N THR A 81 0.05 2.79 2.03
CA THR A 81 1.38 3.17 1.53
C THR A 81 1.86 4.48 2.15
N TRP A 82 0.96 5.45 2.36
CA TRP A 82 1.30 6.78 2.86
C TRP A 82 1.57 6.82 4.37
N LYS A 83 0.75 6.11 5.15
CA LYS A 83 0.85 6.10 6.62
C LYS A 83 2.22 5.63 7.13
N PRO A 84 2.78 4.49 6.66
CA PRO A 84 4.10 4.08 7.08
C PRO A 84 5.22 5.06 6.69
N LEU A 85 5.03 5.85 5.62
CA LEU A 85 6.01 6.86 5.20
C LEU A 85 6.08 8.05 6.15
N VAL A 86 5.03 8.35 6.90
CA VAL A 86 4.99 9.40 7.93
C VAL A 86 5.07 8.84 9.36
N GLN A 87 5.26 7.52 9.50
CA GLN A 87 5.24 6.78 10.77
C GLN A 87 3.87 6.77 11.46
N ASP A 88 2.80 6.92 10.69
CA ASP A 88 1.43 6.76 11.17
C ASP A 88 1.02 5.27 11.21
N GLU A 89 0.09 4.94 12.08
CA GLU A 89 -0.36 3.56 12.33
C GLU A 89 -1.31 3.09 11.22
N VAL A 90 -1.02 1.90 10.69
CA VAL A 90 -1.87 1.23 9.70
C VAL A 90 -2.98 0.48 10.42
N THR A 91 -4.22 0.82 10.08
CA THR A 91 -5.41 0.24 10.71
C THR A 91 -5.91 -0.99 9.94
N ALA A 92 -6.77 -1.79 10.58
CA ALA A 92 -7.42 -2.92 9.92
C ALA A 92 -8.27 -2.50 8.70
N ALA A 93 -8.82 -1.28 8.71
CA ALA A 93 -9.55 -0.74 7.55
C ALA A 93 -8.61 -0.46 6.37
N ASP A 94 -7.40 0.03 6.64
CA ASP A 94 -6.38 0.23 5.62
C ASP A 94 -5.96 -1.11 4.99
N LEU A 95 -5.78 -2.15 5.82
CA LEU A 95 -5.50 -3.51 5.33
C LEU A 95 -6.67 -4.08 4.52
N SER A 96 -7.91 -3.90 4.97
CA SER A 96 -9.12 -4.33 4.24
C SER A 96 -9.26 -3.66 2.89
N SER A 97 -8.80 -2.41 2.77
CA SER A 97 -8.84 -1.69 1.50
C SER A 97 -7.96 -2.34 0.43
N ILE A 98 -6.87 -3.02 0.79
CA ILE A 98 -5.90 -3.61 -0.15
C ILE A 98 -5.98 -5.14 -0.23
N ASP A 99 -6.33 -5.79 0.87
CA ASP A 99 -6.44 -7.24 1.03
C ASP A 99 -7.74 -7.58 1.74
N HIS A 100 -8.81 -7.50 0.95
CA HIS A 100 -10.15 -7.83 1.40
C HIS A 100 -10.26 -9.30 1.80
N GLN A 101 -9.57 -10.22 1.11
CA GLN A 101 -9.65 -11.65 1.36
C GLN A 101 -9.08 -12.00 2.75
N THR A 102 -7.87 -11.53 3.06
CA THR A 102 -7.30 -11.75 4.41
C THR A 102 -8.21 -11.11 5.45
N SER A 103 -8.74 -9.90 5.20
CA SER A 103 -9.60 -9.22 6.16
C SER A 103 -10.93 -9.95 6.40
N MET A 104 -11.50 -10.59 5.38
CA MET A 104 -12.69 -11.43 5.53
C MET A 104 -12.41 -12.65 6.41
N VAL A 105 -11.27 -13.34 6.18
CA VAL A 105 -10.89 -14.51 7.00
C VAL A 105 -10.68 -14.09 8.46
N LEU A 106 -9.97 -12.99 8.70
CA LEU A 106 -9.77 -12.47 10.05
C LEU A 106 -11.08 -12.08 10.75
N HIS A 107 -12.01 -11.49 10.00
CA HIS A 107 -13.34 -11.19 10.53
C HIS A 107 -14.12 -12.46 10.86
N LEU A 108 -14.06 -13.49 10.00
CA LEU A 108 -14.70 -14.78 10.24
C LEU A 108 -14.15 -15.41 11.53
N VAL A 109 -12.83 -15.55 11.66
CA VAL A 109 -12.19 -16.13 12.85
C VAL A 109 -12.60 -15.38 14.14
N ARG A 110 -12.76 -14.05 14.08
CA ARG A 110 -13.21 -13.25 15.23
C ARG A 110 -14.69 -13.40 15.56
N SER A 111 -15.53 -13.61 14.55
CA SER A 111 -17.01 -13.59 14.70
C SER A 111 -17.65 -14.96 14.88
N LEU A 112 -16.88 -16.05 14.75
CA LEU A 112 -17.38 -17.41 14.98
C LEU A 112 -17.68 -17.68 16.45
N ASP A 113 -18.79 -18.36 16.68
CA ASP A 113 -19.21 -18.89 17.99
C ASP A 113 -18.36 -20.11 18.40
N SER A 114 -18.35 -20.41 19.70
CA SER A 114 -17.52 -21.47 20.28
C SER A 114 -17.73 -22.83 19.65
N ASP A 115 -18.99 -23.16 19.33
CA ASP A 115 -19.41 -24.50 18.94
C ASP A 115 -19.04 -24.82 17.49
N LEU A 116 -18.85 -23.79 16.66
CA LEU A 116 -18.52 -23.92 15.24
C LEU A 116 -17.03 -23.68 14.95
N PHE A 117 -16.29 -23.10 15.91
CA PHE A 117 -14.91 -22.69 15.68
C PHE A 117 -14.00 -23.86 15.30
N ALA A 118 -14.07 -24.97 16.03
CA ALA A 118 -13.19 -26.12 15.80
C ALA A 118 -13.47 -26.85 14.48
N ASP A 119 -14.72 -26.83 14.02
CA ASP A 119 -15.15 -27.49 12.78
C ASP A 119 -14.88 -26.62 11.54
N MET A 120 -14.90 -25.28 11.69
CA MET A 120 -14.74 -24.35 10.58
C MET A 120 -13.33 -23.79 10.42
N ILE A 121 -12.53 -23.74 11.50
CA ILE A 121 -11.18 -23.16 11.48
C ILE A 121 -10.13 -24.26 11.61
N ASP A 122 -9.41 -24.52 10.51
CA ASP A 122 -8.24 -25.40 10.47
C ASP A 122 -6.94 -24.59 10.22
N GLU A 123 -6.84 -23.43 10.86
CA GLU A 123 -5.68 -22.57 10.74
C GLU A 123 -4.61 -22.92 11.77
N THR A 124 -3.35 -22.68 11.42
CA THR A 124 -2.20 -22.77 12.33
C THR A 124 -1.63 -21.39 12.60
N PHE A 125 -0.71 -21.23 13.55
CA PHE A 125 0.01 -19.97 13.78
C PHE A 125 1.06 -19.68 12.69
N SER A 126 0.62 -19.73 11.43
CA SER A 126 1.37 -19.38 10.24
C SER A 126 0.46 -18.66 9.24
N THR A 127 1.02 -17.85 8.34
CA THR A 127 0.27 -17.16 7.30
C THR A 127 1.08 -17.11 6.00
N PRO A 128 0.46 -17.37 4.82
CA PRO A 128 1.14 -17.20 3.54
C PRO A 128 1.30 -15.71 3.22
N LEU A 129 2.53 -15.28 2.91
CA LEU A 129 2.83 -13.94 2.42
C LEU A 129 2.57 -13.83 0.91
N SER A 130 2.59 -12.61 0.36
CA SER A 130 2.27 -12.41 -1.06
C SER A 130 3.35 -12.94 -2.00
N ASP A 131 4.57 -13.15 -1.51
CA ASP A 131 5.67 -13.81 -2.23
C ASP A 131 5.57 -15.35 -2.20
N ARG A 132 4.48 -15.88 -1.62
CA ARG A 132 4.20 -17.31 -1.40
C ARG A 132 5.07 -17.97 -0.33
N SER A 133 5.91 -17.22 0.37
CA SER A 133 6.57 -17.73 1.58
C SER A 133 5.55 -17.86 2.72
N ILE A 134 5.89 -18.67 3.72
CA ILE A 134 5.06 -18.85 4.91
C ILE A 134 5.75 -18.12 6.07
N ALA A 135 5.06 -17.15 6.67
CA ALA A 135 5.50 -16.48 7.88
C ALA A 135 4.96 -17.22 9.11
N LEU A 136 5.86 -17.61 10.01
CA LEU A 136 5.48 -18.15 11.31
C LEU A 136 5.10 -17.01 12.25
N LEU A 137 3.90 -17.09 12.84
CA LEU A 137 3.37 -16.07 13.75
C LEU A 137 3.90 -16.23 15.18
N ARG A 138 4.19 -17.47 15.56
CA ARG A 138 4.84 -17.88 16.82
C ARG A 138 5.97 -18.88 16.52
N PRO A 139 6.93 -19.08 17.44
CA PRO A 139 7.92 -20.15 17.30
C PRO A 139 7.23 -21.52 17.17
N GLY A 140 7.51 -22.24 16.08
CA GLY A 140 6.84 -23.53 15.78
C GLY A 140 5.34 -23.41 15.49
N GLY A 141 4.89 -22.24 15.03
CA GLY A 141 3.48 -21.97 14.78
C GLY A 141 2.85 -22.80 13.67
N ASP A 142 3.66 -23.39 12.78
CA ASP A 142 3.24 -24.34 11.74
C ASP A 142 2.60 -25.62 12.30
N LYS A 143 2.91 -25.98 13.55
CA LYS A 143 2.40 -27.20 14.22
C LYS A 143 1.33 -26.89 15.28
N GLN A 144 1.10 -25.62 15.56
CA GLN A 144 0.16 -25.18 16.58
C GLN A 144 -1.13 -24.74 15.90
N ARG A 145 -2.22 -25.48 16.15
CA ARG A 145 -3.55 -25.08 15.69
C ARG A 145 -4.06 -23.90 16.49
N VAL A 146 -4.81 -23.03 15.83
CA VAL A 146 -5.48 -21.90 16.47
C VAL A 146 -6.65 -22.45 17.30
N THR A 147 -6.69 -22.10 18.58
CA THR A 147 -7.82 -22.42 19.46
C THR A 147 -8.74 -21.21 19.62
N LEU A 148 -9.97 -21.43 20.09
CA LEU A 148 -10.91 -20.34 20.38
C LEU A 148 -10.32 -19.33 21.38
N ALA A 149 -9.55 -19.80 22.38
CA ALA A 149 -8.93 -18.95 23.38
C ALA A 149 -7.83 -18.05 22.77
N ASP A 150 -7.14 -18.52 21.75
CA ASP A 150 -6.07 -17.77 21.08
C ASP A 150 -6.56 -16.90 19.92
N ARG A 151 -7.87 -16.90 19.60
CA ARG A 151 -8.41 -16.28 18.37
C ARG A 151 -7.98 -14.83 18.18
N ASP A 152 -8.03 -14.04 19.25
CA ASP A 152 -7.74 -12.61 19.18
C ASP A 152 -6.25 -12.35 18.99
N GLU A 153 -5.41 -13.20 19.58
CA GLU A 153 -3.98 -13.16 19.35
C GLU A 153 -3.63 -13.57 17.92
N TYR A 154 -4.21 -14.66 17.41
CA TYR A 154 -4.01 -15.08 16.02
C TYR A 154 -4.37 -13.94 15.05
N VAL A 155 -5.54 -13.32 15.24
CA VAL A 155 -5.99 -12.20 14.39
C VAL A 155 -5.00 -11.03 14.44
N GLN A 156 -4.52 -10.67 15.63
CA GLN A 156 -3.55 -9.60 15.80
C GLN A 156 -2.20 -9.93 15.16
N LEU A 157 -1.72 -11.17 15.30
CA LEU A 157 -0.45 -11.62 14.72
C LEU A 157 -0.51 -11.65 13.19
N VAL A 158 -1.58 -12.16 12.58
CA VAL A 158 -1.74 -12.13 11.12
C VAL A 158 -1.80 -10.69 10.62
N HIS A 159 -2.58 -9.82 11.27
CA HIS A 159 -2.64 -8.40 10.91
C HIS A 159 -1.24 -7.77 10.94
N ASN A 160 -0.48 -8.00 12.01
CA ASN A 160 0.88 -7.49 12.13
C ASN A 160 1.82 -8.06 11.08
N ALA A 161 1.73 -9.36 10.77
CA ALA A 161 2.53 -9.97 9.70
C ALA A 161 2.26 -9.30 8.35
N ARG A 162 0.99 -9.08 8.00
CA ARG A 162 0.56 -8.41 6.76
C ARG A 162 1.01 -6.95 6.69
N VAL A 163 0.84 -6.18 7.76
CA VAL A 163 1.26 -4.77 7.81
C VAL A 163 2.79 -4.64 7.70
N ASN A 164 3.53 -5.54 8.34
CA ASN A 164 5.00 -5.49 8.33
C ASN A 164 5.62 -6.09 7.06
N GLU A 165 4.86 -6.79 6.21
CA GLU A 165 5.34 -7.39 4.95
C GLU A 165 6.02 -6.36 4.04
N ALA A 166 5.48 -5.14 3.96
CA ALA A 166 6.00 -4.05 3.13
C ALA A 166 7.05 -3.16 3.84
N LYS A 167 7.38 -3.44 5.11
CA LYS A 167 8.25 -2.58 5.93
C LYS A 167 9.66 -2.39 5.36
N PRO A 168 10.34 -3.40 4.78
CA PRO A 168 11.63 -3.20 4.13
C PRO A 168 11.59 -2.18 2.99
N GLN A 169 10.53 -2.22 2.17
CA GLN A 169 10.27 -1.35 1.03
C GLN A 169 10.03 0.09 1.51
N ILE A 170 9.13 0.27 2.49
CA ILE A 170 8.85 1.56 3.12
C ILE A 170 10.13 2.18 3.71
N ASN A 171 10.94 1.38 4.40
CA ASN A 171 12.19 1.84 4.98
C ASN A 171 13.20 2.26 3.90
N ALA A 172 13.29 1.52 2.80
CA ALA A 172 14.13 1.89 1.67
C ALA A 172 13.68 3.22 1.04
N ILE A 173 12.37 3.42 0.90
CA ILE A 173 11.79 4.67 0.40
C ILE A 173 12.12 5.82 1.35
N ARG A 174 11.85 5.69 2.66
CA ARG A 174 12.20 6.72 3.65
C ARG A 174 13.68 7.07 3.62
N ARG A 175 14.57 6.08 3.52
CA ARG A 175 16.03 6.30 3.41
C ARG A 175 16.39 7.08 2.14
N GLY A 176 15.78 6.78 1.01
CA GLY A 176 16.08 7.52 -0.22
C GLY A 176 15.45 8.93 -0.23
N ILE A 177 14.28 9.13 0.37
CA ILE A 177 13.70 10.48 0.53
C ILE A 177 14.64 11.33 1.38
N ASN A 178 15.22 10.76 2.44
CA ASN A 178 16.20 11.42 3.31
C ASN A 178 17.44 11.96 2.55
N LYS A 179 17.74 11.42 1.36
CA LYS A 179 18.84 11.93 0.50
C LYS A 179 18.46 13.20 -0.26
N VAL A 180 17.16 13.50 -0.39
CA VAL A 180 16.63 14.63 -1.18
C VAL A 180 16.11 15.73 -0.26
N ILE A 181 15.40 15.36 0.81
CA ILE A 181 14.88 16.24 1.86
C ILE A 181 15.12 15.61 3.23
N PRO A 182 15.27 16.38 4.32
CA PRO A 182 15.39 15.81 5.66
C PRO A 182 14.16 14.98 6.05
N VAL A 183 14.35 13.74 6.52
CA VAL A 183 13.25 12.83 6.90
C VAL A 183 12.37 13.39 8.03
N GLN A 184 12.88 14.30 8.85
CA GLN A 184 12.12 14.98 9.91
C GLN A 184 10.92 15.74 9.36
N LEU A 185 10.99 16.22 8.11
CA LEU A 185 9.87 16.87 7.44
C LEU A 185 8.73 15.89 7.10
N LEU A 186 9.01 14.59 6.97
CA LEU A 186 7.95 13.59 6.80
C LEU A 186 7.22 13.32 8.11
N ASN A 187 7.92 13.40 9.24
CA ASN A 187 7.37 13.06 10.55
C ASN A 187 6.43 14.13 11.12
N ILE A 188 6.44 15.35 10.56
CA ILE A 188 5.49 16.42 10.91
C ILE A 188 4.22 16.38 10.06
N LEU A 189 4.22 15.65 8.96
CA LEU A 189 3.10 15.59 8.02
C LEU A 189 2.15 14.47 8.38
N LEU A 190 0.86 14.73 8.20
CA LEU A 190 -0.13 13.67 8.16
C LEU A 190 -0.06 12.93 6.82
N HIS A 191 -0.54 11.68 6.80
CA HIS A 191 -0.48 10.85 5.59
C HIS A 191 -1.23 11.47 4.39
N ASN A 192 -2.35 12.14 4.66
CA ASN A 192 -3.18 12.84 3.66
C ASN A 192 -2.51 14.13 3.16
N GLU A 193 -1.74 14.82 4.01
CA GLU A 193 -0.97 16.00 3.61
C GLU A 193 0.21 15.59 2.73
N LEU A 194 0.90 14.49 3.06
CA LEU A 194 1.94 13.93 2.21
C LEU A 194 1.39 13.55 0.84
N GLU A 195 0.25 12.86 0.80
CA GLU A 195 -0.45 12.53 -0.44
C GLU A 195 -0.79 13.80 -1.22
N LEU A 196 -1.32 14.82 -0.55
CA LEU A 196 -1.69 16.09 -1.18
C LEU A 196 -0.48 16.85 -1.75
N LEU A 197 0.66 16.82 -1.07
CA LEU A 197 1.89 17.45 -1.55
C LEU A 197 2.42 16.79 -2.83
N VAL A 198 2.26 15.47 -2.93
CA VAL A 198 2.69 14.69 -4.10
C VAL A 198 1.67 14.81 -5.25
N ASN A 199 0.38 14.60 -4.95
CA ASN A 199 -0.68 14.51 -5.95
C ASN A 199 -1.27 15.86 -6.36
N GLY A 200 -1.20 16.85 -5.47
CA GLY A 200 -1.95 18.08 -5.62
C GLY A 200 -3.44 17.90 -5.33
N ARG A 201 -4.18 19.01 -5.35
CA ARG A 201 -5.65 18.98 -5.29
C ARG A 201 -6.19 18.58 -6.65
N GLU A 202 -7.02 17.54 -6.68
CA GLU A 202 -7.86 17.27 -7.85
C GLU A 202 -8.95 18.36 -7.92
N ASN A 203 -9.04 19.07 -9.05
CA ASN A 203 -10.19 19.94 -9.31
C ASN A 203 -11.36 19.06 -9.74
N VAL A 204 -12.30 18.83 -8.84
CA VAL A 204 -13.48 18.02 -9.09
C VAL A 204 -14.60 18.91 -9.65
N ASP A 205 -15.06 18.60 -10.85
CA ASP A 205 -16.23 19.26 -11.44
C ASP A 205 -17.51 18.68 -10.82
N ILE A 206 -18.14 19.50 -9.96
CA ILE A 206 -19.36 19.15 -9.24
C ILE A 206 -20.54 18.95 -10.21
N GLU A 207 -20.58 19.71 -11.30
CA GLU A 207 -21.66 19.65 -12.28
C GLU A 207 -21.59 18.35 -13.07
N LEU A 208 -20.38 17.93 -13.45
CA LEU A 208 -20.15 16.62 -14.06
C LEU A 208 -20.55 15.48 -13.11
N LEU A 209 -20.17 15.56 -11.83
CA LEU A 209 -20.55 14.57 -10.82
C LEU A 209 -22.07 14.49 -10.64
N ARG A 210 -22.75 15.64 -10.60
CA ARG A 210 -24.20 15.71 -10.44
C ARG A 210 -24.93 15.01 -11.58
N ARG A 211 -24.45 15.16 -12.82
CA ARG A 211 -25.02 14.48 -14.01
C ARG A 211 -24.88 12.96 -13.97
N HIS A 212 -23.87 12.44 -13.29
CA HIS A 212 -23.56 11.01 -13.24
C HIS A 212 -23.95 10.33 -11.92
N THR A 213 -24.50 11.07 -10.94
CA THR A 213 -24.94 10.51 -9.66
C THR A 213 -26.39 10.05 -9.74
N ARG A 214 -26.63 8.74 -9.64
CA ARG A 214 -27.99 8.18 -9.51
C ARG A 214 -28.43 8.24 -8.06
N LYS A 215 -29.61 8.81 -7.81
CA LYS A 215 -30.27 8.75 -6.50
C LYS A 215 -31.11 7.48 -6.45
N SER A 216 -30.91 6.65 -5.42
CA SER A 216 -31.87 5.59 -5.11
C SER A 216 -33.08 6.26 -4.46
N ALA A 217 -34.25 6.15 -5.08
CA ALA A 217 -35.50 6.53 -4.43
C ALA A 217 -35.78 5.51 -3.30
N ALA A 218 -36.10 6.01 -2.12
CA ALA A 218 -36.62 5.22 -1.01
C ALA A 218 -38.14 5.05 -1.17
#